data_AF-A0A969ZF93-F1
#
_entry.id   AF-A0A969ZF93-F1
#
_cell.length_a   1.000
_cell.length_b   1.000
_cell.length_c   1.000
_cell.angle_alpha   90.00
_cell.angle_beta   90.00
_cell.angle_gamma   90.00
#
_symmetry.space_group_name_H-M   'P 1'
#
loop_
_entity.id
_entity.type
_entity.pdbx_description
1 polymer ?
#
loop_
_entity_poly.entity_id
_entity_poly.type
_entity_poly.pdbx_seq_one_letter_code
_entity_poly.pdbx_strand_id
1 'polypeptide(L)'
;MSTKKSKSNSNIKKSTTNMNKKSVTTKNDAAKNDTPNAEYIKITNASLAMEIDSDFIKSILDEEADKKLCLDSTTDDKTQMDQFDEIEMEIIEVEKPQKKKRKIVPFDFVRWAVMFGALCLFAYSSYELTLIYVTGQETNDAHGEIANMFTVSIDDVDTEYYNVNGEKIVLNNTGDGTAFVWNFEKIKEYNPNAKGYIRQGNGTYIDNPIVQHPSDNDYYLNHLSNNYPSGVGSIFIDTRITEGLNAKNCILYGHNVQAWANHIMFGSLNFYYDDPSHCKENPTMDIYIGDHHYVYYVYAAFKVPATGSPVYTWEIETDEEFLEYVNTFKEQSIYDFKEAPQITADSHILTLSTCTTDHEQRMIIQLVRSREVFDVPVDQ
;
A
#
# COMPACT_ATOMS: atom_id res chain seq x y z
N MET A 1 11.50 62.19 62.41
CA MET A 1 10.94 60.96 61.82
C MET A 1 11.98 60.37 60.88
N SER A 2 12.72 59.35 61.34
CA SER A 2 12.84 57.99 60.75
C SER A 2 13.36 57.98 59.30
N THR A 3 14.46 57.33 58.87
CA THR A 3 15.31 56.28 59.47
C THR A 3 16.60 56.08 58.61
N LYS A 4 17.75 55.85 59.30
CA LYS A 4 19.00 55.08 59.01
C LYS A 4 19.44 54.79 57.54
N LYS A 5 20.66 55.18 57.07
CA LYS A 5 22.02 54.53 57.18
C LYS A 5 22.01 53.01 56.88
N SER A 6 22.90 52.37 56.10
CA SER A 6 24.25 52.69 55.59
C SER A 6 24.76 51.65 54.56
N LYS A 7 25.64 52.11 53.66
CA LYS A 7 26.93 51.58 53.12
C LYS A 7 27.22 50.07 52.91
N SER A 8 28.00 49.91 51.83
CA SER A 8 28.66 48.76 51.19
C SER A 8 29.77 48.03 51.97
N ASN A 9 29.99 46.78 51.57
CA ASN A 9 31.25 46.04 51.31
C ASN A 9 30.88 44.54 51.32
N SER A 10 31.50 43.55 50.65
CA SER A 10 32.57 43.35 49.67
C SER A 10 32.79 41.81 49.65
N ASN A 11 33.45 41.24 48.61
CA ASN A 11 34.16 39.92 48.62
C ASN A 11 33.27 38.66 48.50
N ILE A 12 33.54 37.58 47.73
CA ILE A 12 34.71 36.92 47.10
C ILE A 12 34.07 35.79 46.20
N LYS A 13 34.50 35.36 45.00
CA LYS A 13 35.76 34.68 44.60
C LYS A 13 35.74 34.45 43.06
N LYS A 14 36.84 34.75 42.37
CA LYS A 14 37.20 34.18 41.05
C LYS A 14 37.98 32.88 41.28
N SER A 15 37.81 31.89 40.41
CA SER A 15 38.83 30.88 40.12
C SER A 15 38.75 30.49 38.65
N THR A 16 39.92 30.41 38.02
CA THR A 16 40.15 30.25 36.59
C THR A 16 40.96 28.96 36.36
N THR A 17 40.70 28.29 35.23
CA THR A 17 41.60 27.40 34.44
C THR A 17 42.03 26.03 35.02
N ASN A 18 41.74 24.93 34.31
CA ASN A 18 42.69 24.35 33.33
C ASN A 18 42.12 23.15 32.54
N MET A 19 42.53 23.08 31.27
CA MET A 19 42.29 21.98 30.33
C MET A 19 43.02 20.69 30.75
N ASN A 20 42.46 19.51 30.41
CA ASN A 20 43.23 18.50 29.67
C ASN A 20 42.35 17.46 28.95
N LYS A 21 42.80 17.08 27.74
CA LYS A 21 42.26 16.08 26.81
C LYS A 21 42.34 14.64 27.34
N LYS A 22 41.37 13.81 26.93
CA LYS A 22 41.51 12.42 26.41
C LYS A 22 40.11 11.84 26.12
N SER A 23 39.69 11.79 24.85
CA SER A 23 39.77 10.64 23.93
C SER A 23 38.74 9.53 24.20
N VAL A 24 37.70 9.52 23.34
CA VAL A 24 37.10 8.36 22.65
C VAL A 24 36.94 7.07 23.45
N THR A 25 35.69 6.70 23.72
CA THR A 25 35.15 5.41 23.22
C THR A 25 33.62 5.47 23.17
N THR A 26 33.11 5.61 21.95
CA THR A 26 31.74 5.29 21.56
C THR A 26 31.45 3.82 21.89
N LYS A 27 30.41 3.58 22.69
CA LYS A 27 29.62 2.35 22.58
C LYS A 27 28.29 2.75 21.96
N ASN A 28 28.20 2.51 20.66
CA ASN A 28 26.95 2.44 19.92
C ASN A 28 26.19 1.23 20.46
N ASP A 29 25.20 1.47 21.32
CA ASP A 29 24.11 0.51 21.48
C ASP A 29 23.16 0.76 20.32
N ALA A 30 23.44 0.06 19.21
CA ALA A 30 22.58 -0.02 18.06
C ALA A 30 21.25 -0.67 18.50
N ALA A 31 20.23 0.16 18.70
CA ALA A 31 18.86 -0.30 18.62
C ALA A 31 18.65 -0.78 17.18
N LYS A 32 18.51 -2.10 17.03
CA LYS A 32 18.05 -2.72 15.78
C LYS A 32 16.64 -2.20 15.51
N ASN A 33 16.55 -1.18 14.68
CA ASN A 33 15.33 -0.85 13.98
C ASN A 33 15.34 -1.71 12.72
N ASP A 34 14.69 -2.87 12.82
CA ASP A 34 14.39 -3.70 11.67
C ASP A 34 13.43 -2.90 10.76
N THR A 35 13.97 -2.42 9.64
CA THR A 35 13.24 -1.67 8.60
C THR A 35 12.23 -2.58 7.88
N PRO A 36 10.93 -2.21 7.78
CA PRO A 36 9.91 -3.06 7.14
C PRO A 36 10.04 -3.15 5.61
N ASN A 37 10.82 -2.27 4.99
CA ASN A 37 10.79 -2.09 3.53
C ASN A 37 11.43 -3.26 2.75
N ALA A 38 12.33 -4.02 3.37
CA ALA A 38 12.93 -5.22 2.77
C ALA A 38 12.12 -6.51 3.03
N GLU A 39 11.15 -6.47 3.95
CA GLU A 39 10.24 -7.58 4.24
C GLU A 39 9.04 -7.62 3.28
N TYR A 40 8.73 -6.48 2.65
CA TYR A 40 7.63 -6.30 1.70
C TYR A 40 7.75 -7.21 0.45
N ILE A 41 8.99 -7.55 0.04
CA ILE A 41 9.26 -8.46 -1.08
C ILE A 41 9.35 -9.94 -0.61
N LYS A 42 9.57 -10.18 0.68
CA LYS A 42 9.75 -11.55 1.22
C LYS A 42 8.43 -12.17 1.67
N ILE A 43 7.53 -11.42 2.27
CA ILE A 43 6.30 -11.98 2.87
C ILE A 43 5.27 -12.37 1.79
N THR A 44 5.22 -11.64 0.68
CA THR A 44 4.37 -11.95 -0.48
C THR A 44 4.82 -13.22 -1.22
N ASN A 45 6.13 -13.48 -1.29
CA ASN A 45 6.67 -14.72 -1.85
C ASN A 45 6.56 -15.93 -0.89
N ALA A 46 6.43 -15.69 0.43
CA ALA A 46 6.34 -16.77 1.41
C ALA A 46 4.91 -17.31 1.59
N SER A 47 3.88 -16.50 1.38
CA SER A 47 2.48 -16.92 1.60
C SER A 47 1.80 -17.56 0.38
N LEU A 48 2.49 -17.68 -0.77
CA LEU A 48 1.95 -18.28 -1.98
C LEU A 48 2.95 -19.21 -2.70
N ALA A 49 3.83 -19.88 -1.95
CA ALA A 49 4.49 -21.08 -2.44
C ALA A 49 3.56 -22.28 -2.17
N MET A 50 2.60 -22.51 -3.06
CA MET A 50 2.08 -23.87 -3.19
C MET A 50 3.22 -24.67 -3.84
N GLU A 51 4.05 -25.32 -3.02
CA GLU A 51 5.04 -26.27 -3.50
C GLU A 51 4.30 -27.38 -4.26
N ILE A 52 4.17 -27.20 -5.57
CA ILE A 52 3.83 -28.29 -6.47
C ILE A 52 5.08 -29.15 -6.52
N ASP A 53 5.02 -30.27 -5.81
CA ASP A 53 6.08 -31.26 -5.71
C ASP A 53 6.58 -31.65 -7.12
N SER A 54 7.86 -31.33 -7.37
CA SER A 54 8.59 -31.71 -8.59
C SER A 54 8.50 -33.22 -8.85
N ASP A 55 8.42 -34.03 -7.79
CA ASP A 55 8.33 -35.49 -7.91
C ASP A 55 6.93 -35.94 -8.38
N PHE A 56 5.87 -35.15 -8.13
CA PHE A 56 4.53 -35.41 -8.65
C PHE A 56 4.45 -35.18 -10.17
N ILE A 57 5.04 -34.09 -10.68
CA ILE A 57 5.11 -33.83 -12.13
C ILE A 57 6.00 -34.87 -12.83
N LYS A 58 7.10 -35.29 -12.20
CA LYS A 58 7.97 -36.34 -12.72
C LYS A 58 7.25 -37.70 -12.80
N SER A 59 6.40 -38.03 -11.81
CA SER A 59 5.60 -39.26 -11.83
C SER A 59 4.57 -39.31 -12.97
N ILE A 60 3.99 -38.15 -13.33
CA ILE A 60 3.03 -38.04 -14.44
C ILE A 60 3.75 -38.14 -15.80
N LEU A 61 4.95 -37.57 -15.91
CA LEU A 61 5.74 -37.62 -17.15
C LEU A 61 6.37 -39.00 -17.41
N ASP A 62 6.78 -39.72 -16.36
CA ASP A 62 7.35 -41.07 -16.49
C ASP A 62 6.27 -42.11 -16.86
N GLU A 63 5.02 -41.96 -16.38
CA GLU A 63 3.90 -42.85 -16.76
C GLU A 63 3.49 -42.70 -18.24
N GLU A 64 3.75 -41.52 -18.83
CA GLU A 64 3.48 -41.25 -20.25
C GLU A 64 4.65 -41.66 -21.17
N ALA A 65 5.87 -41.74 -20.64
CA ALA A 65 7.05 -42.24 -21.35
C ALA A 65 7.07 -43.78 -21.46
N ASP A 66 6.66 -44.50 -20.41
CA ASP A 66 6.60 -45.98 -20.41
C ASP A 66 5.52 -46.54 -21.34
N LYS A 67 4.49 -45.74 -21.67
CA LYS A 67 3.46 -46.13 -22.64
C LYS A 67 3.87 -45.96 -24.10
N LYS A 68 5.01 -45.31 -24.37
CA LYS A 68 5.49 -45.00 -25.73
C LYS A 68 6.70 -45.84 -26.18
N LEU A 69 7.24 -46.70 -25.32
CA LEU A 69 8.50 -47.44 -25.58
C LEU A 69 8.36 -48.95 -25.82
N CYS A 70 7.14 -49.47 -25.97
CA CYS A 70 6.90 -50.87 -26.35
C CYS A 70 6.30 -50.97 -27.76
N LEU A 71 7.04 -50.55 -28.78
CA LEU A 71 6.73 -50.80 -30.19
C LEU A 71 7.94 -50.47 -31.08
N ASP A 72 9.07 -51.15 -30.90
CA ASP A 72 9.98 -51.42 -32.02
C ASP A 72 11.02 -52.49 -31.68
N SER A 73 11.58 -53.09 -32.72
CA SER A 73 12.67 -54.09 -32.79
C SER A 73 12.29 -55.57 -32.81
N THR A 74 12.24 -56.06 -34.05
CA THR A 74 12.47 -57.43 -34.52
C THR A 74 13.95 -57.85 -34.44
N THR A 75 14.18 -59.18 -34.51
CA THR A 75 15.41 -59.93 -34.93
C THR A 75 16.65 -59.82 -34.02
N ASP A 76 17.49 -60.83 -33.80
CA ASP A 76 17.67 -62.24 -34.17
C ASP A 76 18.84 -62.72 -33.29
N ASP A 77 18.81 -63.92 -32.70
CA ASP A 77 20.03 -64.75 -32.61
C ASP A 77 19.73 -66.23 -32.35
N LYS A 78 20.49 -67.09 -33.02
CA LYS A 78 20.35 -68.54 -33.12
C LYS A 78 21.41 -69.24 -32.27
N THR A 79 21.01 -70.25 -31.49
CA THR A 79 21.62 -71.59 -31.26
C THR A 79 21.04 -72.14 -29.95
N GLN A 80 20.67 -73.42 -29.74
CA GLN A 80 21.08 -74.71 -30.29
C GLN A 80 20.05 -75.78 -29.82
N MET A 81 19.84 -76.81 -30.66
CA MET A 81 19.59 -78.25 -30.36
C MET A 81 18.52 -78.66 -29.32
N ASP A 82 17.75 -79.73 -29.43
CA ASP A 82 17.39 -80.73 -30.44
C ASP A 82 16.29 -81.57 -29.74
N GLN A 83 15.45 -82.22 -30.53
CA GLN A 83 14.59 -83.38 -30.21
C GLN A 83 13.10 -83.17 -29.84
N PHE A 84 12.33 -84.04 -30.51
CA PHE A 84 11.02 -84.63 -30.22
C PHE A 84 9.80 -84.07 -30.97
N ASP A 85 9.64 -84.68 -32.15
CA ASP A 85 8.48 -85.45 -32.59
C ASP A 85 7.13 -84.73 -32.83
N GLU A 86 6.91 -84.46 -34.12
CA GLU A 86 5.76 -84.91 -34.92
C GLU A 86 4.47 -85.26 -34.13
N ILE A 87 3.61 -84.26 -33.91
CA ILE A 87 2.17 -84.48 -33.63
C ILE A 87 1.36 -83.55 -34.54
N GLU A 88 0.32 -84.14 -35.12
CA GLU A 88 -0.50 -83.74 -36.25
C GLU A 88 -1.00 -82.28 -36.24
N MET A 89 -1.01 -81.68 -37.43
CA MET A 89 -1.73 -80.43 -37.71
C MET A 89 -3.24 -80.64 -37.58
N GLU A 90 -3.81 -80.25 -36.46
CA GLU A 90 -5.20 -79.81 -36.41
C GLU A 90 -5.23 -78.32 -36.77
N ILE A 91 -5.81 -77.99 -37.92
CA ILE A 91 -5.99 -76.62 -38.38
C ILE A 91 -7.02 -75.96 -37.45
N ILE A 92 -6.55 -75.29 -36.40
CA ILE A 92 -7.37 -74.31 -35.68
C ILE A 92 -7.42 -73.07 -36.56
N GLU A 93 -8.56 -72.86 -37.20
CA GLU A 93 -8.92 -71.62 -37.86
C GLU A 93 -8.91 -70.50 -36.81
N VAL A 94 -7.82 -69.72 -36.78
CA VAL A 94 -7.68 -68.56 -35.89
C VAL A 94 -8.66 -67.49 -36.37
N GLU A 95 -9.83 -67.41 -35.73
CA GLU A 95 -10.72 -66.26 -35.84
C GLU A 95 -9.93 -64.98 -35.47
N LYS A 96 -9.77 -64.07 -36.44
CA LYS A 96 -9.21 -62.73 -36.20
C LYS A 96 -10.02 -62.04 -35.09
N PRO A 97 -9.39 -61.45 -34.05
CA PRO A 97 -10.14 -60.74 -33.04
C PRO A 97 -10.79 -59.51 -33.70
N GLN A 98 -12.10 -59.55 -33.86
CA GLN A 98 -12.85 -58.39 -34.33
C GLN A 98 -12.70 -57.27 -33.30
N LYS A 99 -12.12 -56.13 -33.70
CA LYS A 99 -12.15 -54.89 -32.92
C LYS A 99 -13.61 -54.51 -32.70
N LYS A 100 -14.19 -54.89 -31.56
CA LYS A 100 -15.52 -54.44 -31.15
C LYS A 100 -15.48 -52.92 -31.02
N LYS A 101 -16.02 -52.21 -32.01
CA LYS A 101 -16.32 -50.77 -31.89
C LYS A 101 -17.24 -50.61 -30.69
N ARG A 102 -16.78 -49.93 -29.63
CA ARG A 102 -17.64 -49.55 -28.50
C ARG A 102 -18.84 -48.80 -29.07
N LYS A 103 -20.05 -49.33 -28.90
CA LYS A 103 -21.29 -48.62 -29.25
C LYS A 103 -21.42 -47.48 -28.24
N ILE A 104 -21.32 -46.24 -28.72
CA ILE A 104 -21.53 -45.03 -27.91
C ILE A 104 -22.96 -45.12 -27.34
N VAL A 105 -23.08 -45.23 -26.03
CA VAL A 105 -24.38 -45.22 -25.35
C VAL A 105 -24.77 -43.77 -25.04
N PRO A 106 -26.07 -43.41 -25.03
CA PRO A 106 -26.51 -42.02 -24.78
C PRO A 106 -26.01 -41.46 -23.44
N PHE A 107 -25.69 -42.31 -22.46
CA PHE A 107 -25.06 -41.93 -21.21
C PHE A 107 -23.63 -41.36 -21.38
N ASP A 108 -22.87 -41.79 -22.39
CA ASP A 108 -21.55 -41.24 -22.70
C ASP A 108 -21.63 -39.80 -23.23
N PHE A 109 -22.70 -39.47 -23.97
CA PHE A 109 -22.94 -38.10 -24.43
C PHE A 109 -23.24 -37.17 -23.26
N VAL A 110 -24.05 -37.63 -22.30
CA VAL A 110 -24.31 -36.88 -21.05
C VAL A 110 -23.03 -36.68 -20.26
N ARG A 111 -22.20 -37.72 -20.12
CA ARG A 111 -20.89 -37.62 -19.45
C ARG A 111 -19.97 -36.62 -20.14
N TRP A 112 -19.88 -36.63 -21.47
CA TRP A 112 -19.08 -35.66 -22.22
C TRP A 112 -19.63 -34.24 -22.11
N ALA A 113 -20.94 -34.06 -22.12
CA ALA A 113 -21.58 -32.76 -21.91
C ALA A 113 -21.26 -32.20 -20.51
N VAL A 114 -21.31 -33.04 -19.46
CA VAL A 114 -20.93 -32.65 -18.10
C VAL A 114 -19.45 -32.32 -18.00
N MET A 115 -18.57 -33.14 -18.58
CA MET A 115 -17.12 -32.87 -18.59
C MET A 115 -16.77 -31.59 -19.35
N PHE A 116 -17.45 -31.32 -20.47
CA PHE A 116 -17.26 -30.09 -21.23
C PHE A 116 -17.77 -28.87 -20.45
N GLY A 117 -18.92 -28.97 -19.78
CA GLY A 117 -19.42 -27.93 -18.89
C GLY A 117 -18.45 -27.62 -17.75
N ALA A 118 -17.88 -28.65 -17.12
CA ALA A 118 -16.86 -28.49 -16.08
C ALA A 118 -15.57 -27.86 -16.62
N LEU A 119 -15.13 -28.24 -17.83
CA LEU A 119 -13.95 -27.65 -18.47
C LEU A 119 -14.17 -26.16 -18.78
N CYS A 120 -15.34 -25.78 -19.28
CA CYS A 120 -15.68 -24.37 -19.52
C CYS A 120 -15.71 -23.57 -18.21
N LEU A 121 -16.28 -24.12 -17.14
CA LEU A 121 -16.28 -23.48 -15.82
C LEU A 121 -14.85 -23.30 -15.31
N PHE A 122 -14.02 -24.33 -15.42
CA PHE A 122 -12.61 -24.27 -15.03
C PHE A 122 -11.83 -23.24 -15.85
N ALA A 123 -12.02 -23.20 -17.16
CA ALA A 123 -11.39 -22.22 -18.04
C ALA A 123 -11.81 -20.78 -17.69
N TYR A 124 -13.09 -20.55 -17.39
CA TYR A 124 -13.59 -19.25 -16.95
C TYR A 124 -13.00 -18.84 -15.59
N SER A 125 -13.02 -19.74 -14.61
CA SER A 125 -12.39 -19.48 -13.31
C SER A 125 -10.88 -19.23 -13.42
N SER A 126 -10.18 -19.96 -14.29
CA SER A 126 -8.77 -19.74 -14.57
C SER A 126 -8.51 -18.38 -15.23
N TYR A 127 -9.38 -17.95 -16.14
CA TYR A 127 -9.30 -16.64 -16.78
C TYR A 127 -9.50 -15.51 -15.76
N GLU A 128 -10.54 -15.57 -14.94
CA GLU A 128 -10.81 -14.59 -13.87
C GLU A 128 -9.66 -14.53 -12.86
N LEU A 129 -9.11 -15.68 -12.45
CA LEU A 129 -7.97 -15.72 -11.55
C LEU A 129 -6.72 -15.06 -12.16
N THR A 130 -6.48 -15.29 -13.46
CA THR A 130 -5.38 -14.64 -14.19
C THR A 130 -5.58 -13.14 -14.25
N LEU A 131 -6.81 -12.67 -14.46
CA LEU A 131 -7.13 -11.25 -14.49
C LEU A 131 -6.86 -10.59 -13.13
N ILE A 132 -7.33 -11.20 -12.04
CA ILE A 132 -7.08 -10.71 -10.67
C ILE A 132 -5.58 -10.64 -10.38
N TYR A 133 -4.82 -11.67 -10.80
CA TYR A 133 -3.37 -11.70 -10.60
C TYR A 133 -2.65 -10.58 -11.36
N VAL A 134 -3.00 -10.37 -12.64
CA VAL A 134 -2.40 -9.30 -13.46
C VAL A 134 -2.73 -7.93 -12.88
N THR A 135 -4.00 -7.66 -12.55
CA THR A 135 -4.40 -6.39 -11.91
C THR A 135 -3.69 -6.16 -10.57
N GLY A 136 -3.46 -7.22 -9.80
CA GLY A 136 -2.69 -7.16 -8.56
C GLY A 136 -1.22 -6.77 -8.79
N GLN A 137 -0.57 -7.32 -9.83
CA GLN A 137 0.79 -6.90 -10.19
C GLN A 137 0.82 -5.44 -10.63
N GLU A 138 -0.06 -5.04 -11.55
CA GLU A 138 -0.08 -3.66 -12.05
C GLU A 138 -0.37 -2.64 -10.95
N THR A 139 -1.18 -3.02 -9.95
CA THR A 139 -1.40 -2.19 -8.76
C THR A 139 -0.13 -2.01 -7.94
N ASN A 140 0.60 -3.10 -7.67
CA ASN A 140 1.86 -3.03 -6.92
C ASN A 140 2.94 -2.24 -7.66
N ASP A 141 3.03 -2.44 -8.98
CA ASP A 141 3.99 -1.74 -9.83
C ASP A 141 3.70 -0.23 -9.84
N ALA A 142 2.43 0.17 -9.95
CA ALA A 142 2.03 1.57 -9.88
C ALA A 142 2.36 2.23 -8.53
N HIS A 143 2.13 1.53 -7.41
CA HIS A 143 2.55 2.02 -6.09
C HIS A 143 4.08 2.15 -5.98
N GLY A 144 4.83 1.18 -6.51
CA GLY A 144 6.29 1.23 -6.56
C GLY A 144 6.83 2.36 -7.43
N GLU A 145 6.20 2.63 -8.57
CA GLU A 145 6.55 3.74 -9.46
C GLU A 145 6.43 5.09 -8.75
N ILE A 146 5.30 5.31 -8.05
CA ILE A 146 5.06 6.54 -7.28
C ILE A 146 6.11 6.70 -6.17
N ALA A 147 6.39 5.64 -5.41
CA ALA A 147 7.38 5.69 -4.33
C ALA A 147 8.78 6.05 -4.87
N ASN A 148 9.17 5.46 -6.00
CA ASN A 148 10.45 5.73 -6.64
C ASN A 148 10.54 7.14 -7.25
N MET A 149 9.41 7.71 -7.70
CA MET A 149 9.35 9.05 -8.33
C MET A 149 9.89 10.16 -7.41
N PHE A 150 9.65 10.03 -6.11
CA PHE A 150 10.02 11.01 -5.08
C PHE A 150 11.19 10.54 -4.21
N THR A 151 11.78 9.38 -4.47
CA THR A 151 12.91 8.86 -3.70
C THR A 151 14.23 9.20 -4.38
N VAL A 152 15.14 9.84 -3.65
CA VAL A 152 16.49 10.17 -4.12
C VAL A 152 17.56 9.51 -3.25
N SER A 153 18.64 9.01 -3.86
CA SER A 153 19.82 8.52 -3.13
C SER A 153 20.58 9.71 -2.52
N ILE A 154 20.96 9.63 -1.25
CA ILE A 154 21.72 10.67 -0.55
C ILE A 154 23.22 10.53 -0.84
N ASP A 155 23.68 9.31 -1.11
CA ASP A 155 25.11 8.99 -1.28
C ASP A 155 25.65 9.32 -2.69
N ASP A 156 24.77 9.46 -3.68
CA ASP A 156 25.13 9.70 -5.09
C ASP A 156 24.92 11.15 -5.55
N VAL A 157 24.48 12.06 -4.66
CA VAL A 157 23.95 13.36 -5.06
C VAL A 157 24.86 14.51 -4.61
N ASP A 158 25.62 15.05 -5.58
CA ASP A 158 26.26 16.38 -5.52
C ASP A 158 25.23 17.52 -5.69
N THR A 159 23.96 17.19 -5.95
CA THR A 159 22.86 18.14 -6.15
C THR A 159 22.42 18.74 -4.82
N GLU A 160 22.62 20.04 -4.67
CA GLU A 160 22.10 20.80 -3.55
C GLU A 160 20.67 21.26 -3.84
N TYR A 161 19.76 20.98 -2.91
CA TYR A 161 18.38 21.45 -2.97
C TYR A 161 18.23 22.75 -2.19
N TYR A 162 17.43 23.67 -2.71
CA TYR A 162 17.15 24.95 -2.08
C TYR A 162 15.63 25.17 -2.02
N ASN A 163 15.17 25.74 -0.91
CA ASN A 163 13.76 26.06 -0.73
C ASN A 163 13.41 27.43 -1.34
N VAL A 164 12.12 27.79 -1.32
CA VAL A 164 11.59 29.08 -1.78
C VAL A 164 12.26 30.31 -1.17
N ASN A 165 12.89 30.17 0.01
CA ASN A 165 13.60 31.25 0.70
C ASN A 165 15.09 31.33 0.32
N GLY A 166 15.57 30.45 -0.57
CA GLY A 166 16.98 30.34 -0.95
C GLY A 166 17.86 29.65 0.10
N GLU A 167 17.26 28.95 1.06
CA GLU A 167 17.99 28.20 2.08
C GLU A 167 18.24 26.77 1.60
N LYS A 168 19.42 26.23 1.90
CA LYS A 168 19.77 24.85 1.56
C LYS A 168 18.90 23.87 2.36
N ILE A 169 18.23 22.96 1.65
CA ILE A 169 17.42 21.90 2.24
C ILE A 169 18.34 20.79 2.75
N VAL A 170 18.09 20.34 3.98
CA VAL A 170 18.74 19.16 4.55
C VAL A 170 17.82 17.97 4.35
N LEU A 171 18.23 17.03 3.51
CA LEU A 171 17.46 15.82 3.26
C LEU A 171 17.44 14.91 4.49
N ASN A 172 16.26 14.47 4.88
CA ASN A 172 16.08 13.52 5.96
C ASN A 172 16.31 12.09 5.44
N ASN A 173 17.36 11.43 5.92
CA ASN A 173 17.65 10.04 5.56
C ASN A 173 16.61 9.10 6.17
N THR A 174 15.98 8.30 5.31
CA THR A 174 14.98 7.27 5.68
C THR A 174 15.61 6.05 6.36
N GLY A 175 16.94 6.05 6.53
CA GLY A 175 17.73 5.01 7.20
C GLY A 175 18.41 4.03 6.24
N ASP A 176 18.03 4.06 4.97
CA ASP A 176 18.54 3.22 3.87
C ASP A 176 19.44 3.98 2.88
N GLY A 177 19.78 5.23 3.19
CA GLY A 177 20.58 6.09 2.30
C GLY A 177 19.72 6.85 1.29
N THR A 178 18.39 6.82 1.41
CA THR A 178 17.47 7.56 0.54
C THR A 178 16.69 8.64 1.29
N ALA A 179 16.21 9.63 0.54
CA ALA A 179 15.33 10.68 1.04
C ALA A 179 14.11 10.86 0.14
N PHE A 180 12.99 11.27 0.73
CA PHE A 180 11.82 11.72 0.00
C PHE A 180 11.98 13.19 -0.40
N VAL A 181 11.73 13.51 -1.67
CA VAL A 181 11.79 14.85 -2.24
C VAL A 181 10.55 15.08 -3.09
N TRP A 182 9.67 15.95 -2.62
CA TRP A 182 8.46 16.31 -3.34
C TRP A 182 8.76 17.11 -4.61
N ASN A 183 8.01 16.86 -5.68
CA ASN A 183 8.05 17.64 -6.91
C ASN A 183 6.65 17.69 -7.54
N PHE A 184 6.08 18.89 -7.60
CA PHE A 184 4.71 19.07 -8.07
C PHE A 184 4.57 18.83 -9.57
N GLU A 185 5.53 19.27 -10.38
CA GLU A 185 5.48 19.09 -11.84
C GLU A 185 5.51 17.61 -12.21
N LYS A 186 6.36 16.80 -11.55
CA LYS A 186 6.40 15.34 -11.76
C LYS A 186 5.05 14.66 -11.47
N ILE A 187 4.38 15.02 -10.37
CA ILE A 187 3.07 14.42 -10.09
C ILE A 187 2.01 14.86 -11.10
N LYS A 188 2.14 16.08 -11.62
CA LYS A 188 1.23 16.63 -12.64
C LYS A 188 1.44 16.00 -14.01
N GLU A 189 2.67 15.67 -14.37
CA GLU A 189 3.00 14.89 -15.56
C GLU A 189 2.46 13.46 -15.44
N TYR A 190 2.58 12.86 -14.26
CA TYR A 190 2.04 11.53 -13.97
C TYR A 190 0.51 11.50 -14.04
N ASN A 191 -0.17 12.48 -13.45
CA ASN A 191 -1.61 12.65 -13.59
C ASN A 191 -2.03 14.13 -13.56
N PRO A 192 -2.62 14.68 -14.64
CA PRO A 192 -3.14 16.04 -14.66
C PRO A 192 -4.22 16.33 -13.61
N ASN A 193 -4.90 15.32 -13.10
CA ASN A 193 -5.89 15.44 -12.02
C ASN A 193 -5.28 15.37 -10.62
N ALA A 194 -3.96 15.18 -10.48
CA ALA A 194 -3.28 15.27 -9.20
C ALA A 194 -3.38 16.69 -8.63
N LYS A 195 -3.69 16.76 -7.33
CA LYS A 195 -3.84 17.99 -6.55
C LYS A 195 -2.83 18.11 -5.41
N GLY A 196 -2.21 17.01 -5.01
CA GLY A 196 -1.23 16.98 -3.94
C GLY A 196 -0.82 15.56 -3.58
N TYR A 197 -0.27 15.41 -2.38
CA TYR A 197 0.20 14.13 -1.85
C TYR A 197 -0.01 14.07 -0.34
N ILE A 198 -0.36 12.90 0.18
CA ILE A 198 -0.54 12.66 1.62
C ILE A 198 0.42 11.57 2.08
N ARG A 199 1.11 11.84 3.18
CA ARG A 199 2.06 10.91 3.80
C ARG A 199 1.88 10.88 5.32
N GLN A 200 1.97 9.71 5.92
CA GLN A 200 1.99 9.54 7.37
C GLN A 200 3.39 9.09 7.80
N GLY A 201 4.10 9.95 8.54
CA GLY A 201 5.47 9.67 8.99
C GLY A 201 6.39 9.37 7.81
N ASN A 202 7.06 8.21 7.84
CA ASN A 202 7.93 7.78 6.75
C ASN A 202 7.18 7.09 5.58
N GLY A 203 5.85 7.17 5.53
CA GLY A 203 5.05 6.56 4.46
C GLY A 203 4.75 5.08 4.65
N THR A 204 4.72 4.58 5.89
CA THR A 204 4.51 3.15 6.16
C THR A 204 3.13 2.64 5.70
N TYR A 205 2.07 3.42 5.92
CA TYR A 205 0.70 3.02 5.58
C TYR A 205 0.05 3.96 4.56
N ILE A 206 0.24 5.26 4.75
CA ILE A 206 -0.32 6.31 3.90
C ILE A 206 0.87 7.00 3.23
N ASP A 207 0.99 6.81 1.92
CA ASP A 207 2.03 7.40 1.06
C ASP A 207 1.46 7.43 -0.38
N ASN A 208 0.57 8.39 -0.63
CA ASN A 208 -0.30 8.33 -1.82
C ASN A 208 -0.54 9.71 -2.45
N PRO A 209 -0.63 9.78 -3.79
CA PRO A 209 -1.12 10.97 -4.46
C PRO A 209 -2.58 11.25 -4.10
N ILE A 210 -2.90 12.53 -4.00
CA ILE A 210 -4.27 13.02 -3.86
C ILE A 210 -4.72 13.48 -5.25
N VAL A 211 -5.75 12.84 -5.79
CA VAL A 211 -6.32 13.16 -7.11
C VAL A 211 -7.73 13.75 -6.98
N GLN A 212 -8.21 14.44 -8.00
CA GLN A 212 -9.59 14.92 -8.03
C GLN A 212 -10.11 14.84 -9.45
N HIS A 213 -11.15 14.03 -9.66
CA HIS A 213 -11.80 14.00 -10.95
C HIS A 213 -12.56 15.32 -11.17
N PRO A 214 -12.66 15.85 -12.40
CA PRO A 214 -13.32 17.14 -12.64
C PRO A 214 -14.81 17.19 -12.29
N SER A 215 -15.51 16.04 -12.29
CA SER A 215 -16.98 16.01 -12.15
C SER A 215 -17.58 14.69 -11.66
N ASP A 216 -16.78 13.74 -11.16
CA ASP A 216 -17.25 12.40 -10.80
C ASP A 216 -16.57 11.89 -9.53
N ASN A 217 -17.36 11.65 -8.47
CA ASN A 217 -16.85 11.12 -7.21
C ASN A 217 -16.66 9.60 -7.23
N ASP A 218 -17.10 8.91 -8.28
CA ASP A 218 -17.03 7.45 -8.37
C ASP A 218 -15.79 6.96 -9.13
N TYR A 219 -15.26 7.77 -10.06
CA TYR A 219 -14.15 7.36 -10.94
C TYR A 219 -12.93 6.81 -10.18
N TYR A 220 -12.47 7.52 -9.15
CA TYR A 220 -11.28 7.10 -8.39
C TYR A 220 -11.58 6.05 -7.31
N LEU A 221 -12.82 5.57 -7.19
CA LEU A 221 -13.12 4.38 -6.38
C LEU A 221 -12.60 3.10 -7.05
N ASN A 222 -12.46 3.06 -8.37
CA ASN A 222 -12.02 1.88 -9.11
C ASN A 222 -10.87 2.16 -10.09
N HIS A 223 -10.15 3.27 -9.90
CA HIS A 223 -8.96 3.62 -10.66
C HIS A 223 -7.83 4.08 -9.73
N LEU A 224 -6.62 3.63 -10.03
CA LEU A 224 -5.39 4.11 -9.42
C LEU A 224 -5.07 5.54 -9.89
N SER A 225 -4.06 6.12 -9.26
CA SER A 225 -3.67 7.51 -9.54
C SER A 225 -3.06 7.70 -10.93
N ASN A 226 -2.58 6.65 -11.60
CA ASN A 226 -2.22 6.66 -13.03
C ASN A 226 -3.43 6.40 -13.96
N ASN A 227 -4.65 6.35 -13.42
CA ASN A 227 -5.88 6.02 -14.12
C ASN A 227 -6.00 4.55 -14.57
N TYR A 228 -5.15 3.64 -14.04
CA TYR A 228 -5.32 2.21 -14.29
C TYR A 228 -6.50 1.64 -13.48
N PRO A 229 -7.38 0.80 -14.06
CA PRO A 229 -8.49 0.20 -13.32
C PRO A 229 -8.01 -0.74 -12.21
N SER A 230 -8.38 -0.45 -10.96
CA SER A 230 -8.06 -1.30 -9.81
C SER A 230 -9.08 -1.14 -8.70
N GLY A 231 -9.44 -2.26 -8.05
CA GLY A 231 -10.32 -2.25 -6.88
C GLY A 231 -9.72 -1.59 -5.63
N VAL A 232 -8.41 -1.31 -5.62
CA VAL A 232 -7.74 -0.55 -4.55
C VAL A 232 -8.07 0.95 -4.64
N GLY A 233 -8.37 1.45 -5.85
CA GLY A 233 -8.72 2.85 -6.10
C GLY A 233 -7.60 3.85 -5.80
N SER A 234 -7.99 5.10 -5.57
CA SER A 234 -7.08 6.20 -5.21
C SER A 234 -7.55 6.95 -3.96
N ILE A 235 -6.68 7.81 -3.41
CA ILE A 235 -7.12 8.84 -2.47
C ILE A 235 -7.57 10.05 -3.29
N PHE A 236 -8.82 10.48 -3.10
CA PHE A 236 -9.38 11.54 -3.92
C PHE A 236 -10.22 12.56 -3.17
N ILE A 237 -10.24 13.78 -3.69
CA ILE A 237 -11.03 14.91 -3.16
C ILE A 237 -12.47 14.81 -3.66
N ASP A 238 -13.43 15.17 -2.82
CA ASP A 238 -14.81 15.41 -3.27
C ASP A 238 -14.85 16.46 -4.41
N THR A 239 -15.45 16.11 -5.53
CA THR A 239 -15.59 16.95 -6.73
C THR A 239 -16.34 18.26 -6.49
N ARG A 240 -17.15 18.35 -5.43
CA ARG A 240 -17.85 19.58 -5.05
C ARG A 240 -16.91 20.66 -4.50
N ILE A 241 -15.71 20.28 -4.06
CA ILE A 241 -14.72 21.18 -3.46
C ILE A 241 -13.86 21.81 -4.56
N THR A 242 -14.22 23.01 -4.99
CA THR A 242 -13.55 23.73 -6.10
C THR A 242 -12.17 24.27 -5.73
N GLU A 243 -11.98 24.68 -4.47
CA GLU A 243 -10.71 25.15 -3.90
C GLU A 243 -9.69 24.01 -3.66
N GLY A 244 -10.10 22.75 -3.86
CA GLY A 244 -9.27 21.57 -3.62
C GLY A 244 -8.70 21.53 -2.19
N LEU A 245 -7.40 21.23 -2.08
CA LEU A 245 -6.71 21.15 -0.79
C LEU A 245 -6.56 22.50 -0.07
N ASN A 246 -6.88 23.62 -0.71
CA ASN A 246 -6.90 24.95 -0.09
C ASN A 246 -8.26 25.35 0.48
N ALA A 247 -9.29 24.51 0.34
CA ALA A 247 -10.59 24.77 0.97
C ALA A 247 -10.50 24.89 2.50
N LYS A 248 -11.50 25.53 3.13
CA LYS A 248 -11.67 25.54 4.60
C LYS A 248 -11.81 24.13 5.16
N ASN A 249 -12.66 23.32 4.54
CA ASN A 249 -12.78 21.89 4.79
C ASN A 249 -12.64 21.12 3.48
N CYS A 250 -11.56 20.36 3.33
CA CYS A 250 -11.39 19.48 2.20
C CYS A 250 -11.60 18.01 2.59
N ILE A 251 -12.55 17.34 1.94
CA ILE A 251 -12.92 15.95 2.21
C ILE A 251 -12.16 15.04 1.26
N LEU A 252 -11.41 14.10 1.83
CA LEU A 252 -10.68 13.06 1.13
C LEU A 252 -11.34 11.71 1.36
N TYR A 253 -11.55 10.97 0.28
CA TYR A 253 -12.03 9.59 0.30
C TYR A 253 -10.89 8.63 -0.03
N GLY A 254 -10.93 7.45 0.56
CA GLY A 254 -10.01 6.37 0.25
C GLY A 254 -10.54 5.04 0.75
N HIS A 255 -10.19 3.95 0.06
CA HIS A 255 -10.65 2.62 0.44
C HIS A 255 -10.04 2.15 1.76
N ASN A 256 -10.83 1.36 2.50
CA ASN A 256 -10.36 0.65 3.68
C ASN A 256 -9.79 -0.68 3.23
N VAL A 257 -8.53 -0.66 2.81
CA VAL A 257 -7.82 -1.87 2.42
C VAL A 257 -7.41 -2.62 3.69
N GLN A 258 -7.70 -3.92 3.75
CA GLN A 258 -7.49 -4.72 4.95
C GLN A 258 -6.02 -5.18 5.10
N ALA A 259 -5.75 -5.93 6.17
CA ALA A 259 -4.41 -6.41 6.56
C ALA A 259 -3.69 -7.22 5.46
N TRP A 260 -4.42 -7.92 4.59
CA TRP A 260 -3.82 -8.72 3.51
C TRP A 260 -3.02 -7.89 2.50
N ALA A 261 -3.28 -6.58 2.43
CA ALA A 261 -2.51 -5.61 1.66
C ALA A 261 -2.00 -4.47 2.56
N ASN A 262 -1.54 -4.81 3.77
CA ASN A 262 -0.81 -3.92 4.68
C ASN A 262 -1.54 -2.61 5.05
N HIS A 263 -2.87 -2.60 5.06
CA HIS A 263 -3.65 -1.43 5.46
C HIS A 263 -3.34 -0.15 4.65
N ILE A 264 -2.95 -0.30 3.39
CA ILE A 264 -2.68 0.81 2.47
C ILE A 264 -3.93 1.68 2.25
N MET A 265 -3.77 2.78 1.51
CA MET A 265 -4.80 3.78 1.27
C MET A 265 -5.26 4.39 2.60
N PHE A 266 -6.53 4.23 2.97
CA PHE A 266 -7.06 4.66 4.28
C PHE A 266 -7.38 3.48 5.19
N GLY A 267 -6.90 2.28 4.88
CA GLY A 267 -7.07 1.10 5.74
C GLY A 267 -6.54 1.28 7.16
N SER A 268 -5.40 1.97 7.28
CA SER A 268 -4.75 2.27 8.56
C SER A 268 -5.51 3.29 9.42
N LEU A 269 -6.49 4.03 8.87
CA LEU A 269 -7.28 4.97 9.67
C LEU A 269 -8.06 4.27 10.78
N ASN A 270 -8.35 2.96 10.65
CA ASN A 270 -8.99 2.19 11.72
C ASN A 270 -8.14 2.11 12.99
N PHE A 271 -6.81 2.23 12.89
CA PHE A 271 -5.92 2.18 14.06
C PHE A 271 -6.13 3.37 15.01
N TYR A 272 -6.57 4.53 14.51
CA TYR A 272 -6.96 5.64 15.37
C TYR A 272 -8.17 5.31 16.27
N TYR A 273 -8.93 4.27 15.93
CA TYR A 273 -10.06 3.80 16.74
C TYR A 273 -9.75 2.54 17.54
N ASP A 274 -9.05 1.60 16.93
CA ASP A 274 -8.83 0.29 17.51
C ASP A 274 -7.60 0.25 18.44
N ASP A 275 -6.66 1.19 18.30
CA ASP A 275 -5.43 1.28 19.09
C ASP A 275 -5.16 2.70 19.64
N PRO A 276 -5.45 2.95 20.93
CA PRO A 276 -5.18 4.24 21.56
C PRO A 276 -3.70 4.68 21.52
N SER A 277 -2.75 3.75 21.40
CA SER A 277 -1.33 4.10 21.29
C SER A 277 -1.00 4.70 19.93
N HIS A 278 -1.68 4.25 18.88
CA HIS A 278 -1.51 4.77 17.51
C HIS A 278 -1.81 6.27 17.43
N CYS A 279 -2.85 6.75 18.13
CA CYS A 279 -3.20 8.17 18.19
C CYS A 279 -2.05 9.05 18.72
N LYS A 280 -1.31 8.53 19.70
CA LYS A 280 -0.20 9.25 20.33
C LYS A 280 1.08 9.17 19.52
N GLU A 281 1.33 8.04 18.86
CA GLU A 281 2.54 7.81 18.08
C GLU A 281 2.47 8.44 16.69
N ASN A 282 1.26 8.58 16.13
CA ASN A 282 1.03 9.13 14.79
C ASN A 282 0.06 10.33 14.82
N PRO A 283 0.40 11.43 15.52
CA PRO A 283 -0.50 12.58 15.66
C PRO A 283 -0.57 13.46 14.40
N THR A 284 0.29 13.23 13.41
CA THR A 284 0.47 14.11 12.25
C THR A 284 0.43 13.38 10.92
N MET A 285 0.07 14.12 9.88
CA MET A 285 0.21 13.74 8.47
C MET A 285 0.82 14.91 7.68
N ASP A 286 1.67 14.59 6.73
CA ASP A 286 2.34 15.52 5.84
C ASP A 286 1.52 15.65 4.55
N ILE A 287 1.16 16.88 4.19
CA ILE A 287 0.33 17.18 3.02
C ILE A 287 1.08 18.14 2.10
N TYR A 288 1.32 17.70 0.87
CA TYR A 288 1.98 18.49 -0.16
C TYR A 288 0.94 19.08 -1.11
N ILE A 289 0.97 20.40 -1.31
CA ILE A 289 0.00 21.16 -2.10
C ILE A 289 0.77 22.14 -2.99
N GLY A 290 0.79 21.90 -4.31
CA GLY A 290 1.69 22.66 -5.18
C GLY A 290 3.14 22.50 -4.70
N ASP A 291 3.84 23.62 -4.56
CA ASP A 291 5.24 23.67 -4.07
C ASP A 291 5.34 23.84 -2.54
N HIS A 292 4.25 23.60 -1.81
CA HIS A 292 4.19 23.77 -0.36
C HIS A 292 4.04 22.44 0.35
N HIS A 293 4.73 22.28 1.48
CA HIS A 293 4.56 21.17 2.41
C HIS A 293 3.97 21.68 3.73
N TYR A 294 2.82 21.15 4.10
CA TYR A 294 2.14 21.47 5.36
C TYR A 294 2.06 20.25 6.28
N VAL A 295 2.39 20.46 7.55
CA VAL A 295 2.13 19.46 8.60
C VAL A 295 0.70 19.66 9.10
N TYR A 296 -0.08 18.59 9.06
CA TYR A 296 -1.43 18.53 9.58
C TYR A 296 -1.47 17.68 10.86
N TYR A 297 -2.22 18.14 11.87
CA TYR A 297 -2.42 17.41 13.12
C TYR A 297 -3.81 16.81 13.17
N VAL A 298 -3.91 15.56 13.61
CA VAL A 298 -5.19 14.93 13.92
C VAL A 298 -5.81 15.66 15.11
N TYR A 299 -7.05 16.11 14.99
CA TYR A 299 -7.78 16.75 16.09
C TYR A 299 -9.04 15.99 16.50
N ALA A 300 -9.57 15.11 15.63
CA ALA A 300 -10.72 14.27 15.92
C ALA A 300 -10.67 12.94 15.17
N ALA A 301 -11.10 11.87 15.84
CA ALA A 301 -11.27 10.54 15.26
C ALA A 301 -12.59 9.92 15.76
N PHE A 302 -13.47 9.48 14.86
CA PHE A 302 -14.79 8.94 15.23
C PHE A 302 -15.42 8.13 14.09
N LYS A 303 -16.52 7.44 14.39
CA LYS A 303 -17.32 6.70 13.40
C LYS A 303 -18.64 7.41 13.13
N VAL A 304 -19.09 7.43 11.88
CA VAL A 304 -20.40 7.96 11.48
C VAL A 304 -21.19 6.93 10.67
N PRO A 305 -22.54 6.99 10.64
CA PRO A 305 -23.33 6.13 9.76
C PRO A 305 -23.01 6.35 8.27
N ALA A 306 -23.01 5.26 7.49
CA ALA A 306 -22.82 5.32 6.04
C ALA A 306 -23.99 6.00 5.29
N THR A 307 -25.16 6.11 5.92
CA THR A 307 -26.37 6.72 5.35
C THR A 307 -26.31 8.25 5.21
N GLY A 308 -25.27 8.88 5.76
CA GLY A 308 -25.07 10.32 5.73
C GLY A 308 -24.79 10.90 7.11
N SER A 309 -23.97 11.95 7.14
CA SER A 309 -23.59 12.67 8.35
C SER A 309 -23.25 14.12 8.02
N PRO A 310 -23.51 15.09 8.91
CA PRO A 310 -23.07 16.48 8.74
C PRO A 310 -21.55 16.64 8.61
N VAL A 311 -20.77 15.59 8.87
CA VAL A 311 -19.31 15.61 8.68
C VAL A 311 -18.92 15.87 7.22
N TYR A 312 -19.80 15.51 6.28
CA TYR A 312 -19.60 15.73 4.86
C TYR A 312 -20.02 17.12 4.37
N THR A 313 -20.17 18.10 5.27
CA THR A 313 -20.36 19.51 4.88
C THR A 313 -19.07 20.06 4.25
N TRP A 314 -19.09 20.34 2.96
CA TRP A 314 -17.95 20.86 2.19
C TRP A 314 -17.93 22.39 2.09
N GLU A 315 -19.09 23.03 2.22
CA GLU A 315 -19.26 24.47 2.14
C GLU A 315 -19.65 25.01 3.52
N ILE A 316 -18.82 25.89 4.07
CA ILE A 316 -19.02 26.55 5.35
C ILE A 316 -18.84 28.03 5.09
N GLU A 317 -19.92 28.80 5.24
CA GLU A 317 -19.97 30.19 4.77
C GLU A 317 -19.42 31.18 5.79
N THR A 318 -19.58 30.89 7.07
CA THR A 318 -19.21 31.80 8.17
C THR A 318 -18.17 31.22 9.12
N ASP A 319 -17.41 32.12 9.74
CA ASP A 319 -16.40 31.75 10.74
C ASP A 319 -17.05 31.09 11.97
N GLU A 320 -18.24 31.56 12.37
CA GLU A 320 -19.01 30.98 13.46
C GLU A 320 -19.45 29.54 13.15
N GLU A 321 -20.01 29.29 11.97
CA GLU A 321 -20.39 27.93 11.53
C GLU A 321 -19.18 27.00 11.45
N PHE A 322 -18.02 27.52 11.02
CA PHE A 322 -16.79 26.74 10.97
C PHE A 322 -16.33 26.31 12.36
N LEU A 323 -16.32 27.23 13.31
CA LEU A 323 -15.94 26.91 14.69
C LEU A 323 -16.96 25.97 15.35
N GLU A 324 -18.26 26.12 15.07
CA GLU A 324 -19.29 25.19 15.55
C GLU A 324 -19.11 23.79 14.96
N TYR A 325 -18.85 23.69 13.65
CA TYR A 325 -18.55 22.42 12.95
C TYR A 325 -17.37 21.71 13.61
N VAL A 326 -16.26 22.41 13.79
CA VAL A 326 -15.04 21.84 14.37
C VAL A 326 -15.29 21.36 15.80
N ASN A 327 -15.93 22.18 16.64
CA ASN A 327 -16.20 21.82 18.04
C ASN A 327 -17.13 20.60 18.14
N THR A 328 -18.18 20.55 17.30
CA THR A 328 -19.13 19.44 17.26
C THR A 328 -18.46 18.09 17.04
N PHE A 329 -17.50 18.01 16.12
CA PHE A 329 -16.80 16.76 15.82
C PHE A 329 -15.62 16.50 16.75
N LYS A 330 -14.98 17.54 17.29
CA LYS A 330 -14.00 17.38 18.37
C LYS A 330 -14.63 16.74 19.61
N GLU A 331 -15.86 17.12 19.97
CA GLU A 331 -16.61 16.49 21.08
C GLU A 331 -17.00 15.03 20.82
N GLN A 332 -17.15 14.64 19.55
CA GLN A 332 -17.41 13.25 19.16
C GLN A 332 -16.15 12.39 19.09
N SER A 333 -14.96 13.01 19.13
CA SER A 333 -13.69 12.30 19.06
C SER A 333 -13.54 11.32 20.21
N ILE A 334 -13.08 10.11 19.91
CA ILE A 334 -12.78 9.09 20.91
C ILE A 334 -11.48 9.37 21.68
N TYR A 335 -10.65 10.28 21.16
CA TYR A 335 -9.34 10.62 21.71
C TYR A 335 -9.18 12.14 21.76
N ASP A 336 -8.60 12.63 22.86
CA ASP A 336 -8.26 14.04 23.04
C ASP A 336 -6.83 14.29 22.51
N PHE A 337 -6.74 14.75 21.26
CA PHE A 337 -5.48 15.07 20.59
C PHE A 337 -4.93 16.41 21.08
N LYS A 338 -4.13 16.37 22.15
CA LYS A 338 -3.58 17.58 22.81
C LYS A 338 -2.46 18.25 22.03
N GLU A 339 -1.85 17.51 21.11
CA GLU A 339 -0.79 17.97 20.23
C GLU A 339 -1.32 18.86 19.10
N ALA A 340 -2.61 18.77 18.77
CA ALA A 340 -3.22 19.59 17.75
C ALA A 340 -3.23 21.07 18.15
N PRO A 341 -2.86 21.99 17.24
CA PRO A 341 -2.93 23.42 17.52
C PRO A 341 -4.38 23.87 17.73
N GLN A 342 -4.55 25.02 18.37
CA GLN A 342 -5.87 25.64 18.49
C GLN A 342 -6.43 25.95 17.10
N ILE A 343 -7.63 25.45 16.83
CA ILE A 343 -8.36 25.72 15.59
C ILE A 343 -9.02 27.09 15.72
N THR A 344 -8.80 27.94 14.73
CA THR A 344 -9.31 29.31 14.62
C THR A 344 -10.09 29.45 13.33
N ALA A 345 -10.84 30.55 13.18
CA ALA A 345 -11.58 30.86 11.95
C ALA A 345 -10.72 30.76 10.69
N ASP A 346 -9.43 31.15 10.75
CA ASP A 346 -8.49 31.12 9.63
C ASP A 346 -7.91 29.73 9.31
N SER A 347 -8.19 28.73 10.14
CA SER A 347 -7.63 27.39 9.98
C SER A 347 -8.21 26.67 8.76
N HIS A 348 -7.42 25.75 8.22
CA HIS A 348 -7.85 24.82 7.16
C HIS A 348 -7.86 23.41 7.74
N ILE A 349 -8.89 22.63 7.42
CA ILE A 349 -9.03 21.25 7.89
C ILE A 349 -9.15 20.28 6.71
N LEU A 350 -8.75 19.03 6.98
CA LEU A 350 -9.00 17.89 6.10
C LEU A 350 -9.88 16.89 6.83
N THR A 351 -10.88 16.35 6.12
CA THR A 351 -11.72 15.25 6.61
C THR A 351 -11.40 14.02 5.80
N LEU A 352 -10.73 13.04 6.41
CA LEU A 352 -10.45 11.75 5.77
C LEU A 352 -11.58 10.78 6.09
N SER A 353 -12.15 10.15 5.06
CA SER A 353 -13.25 9.20 5.20
C SER A 353 -12.93 7.87 4.53
N THR A 354 -13.20 6.79 5.27
CA THR A 354 -13.12 5.43 4.75
C THR A 354 -14.23 4.53 5.30
N CYS A 355 -14.48 3.37 4.67
CA CYS A 355 -15.44 2.39 5.20
C CYS A 355 -14.92 1.75 6.49
N THR A 356 -15.80 1.39 7.41
CA THR A 356 -15.46 0.43 8.47
C THR A 356 -15.53 -1.01 7.94
N THR A 357 -14.94 -1.97 8.65
CA THR A 357 -14.91 -3.39 8.25
C THR A 357 -16.30 -4.01 8.06
N ASP A 358 -17.32 -3.53 8.78
CA ASP A 358 -18.71 -3.95 8.66
C ASP A 358 -19.50 -3.19 7.56
N HIS A 359 -18.89 -2.20 6.91
CA HIS A 359 -19.46 -1.32 5.87
C HIS A 359 -20.68 -0.47 6.27
N GLU A 360 -21.26 -0.68 7.46
CA GLU A 360 -22.40 0.09 7.98
C GLU A 360 -22.01 1.50 8.43
N GLN A 361 -20.75 1.69 8.78
CA GLN A 361 -20.20 2.96 9.25
C GLN A 361 -19.06 3.45 8.35
N ARG A 362 -18.64 4.68 8.63
CA ARG A 362 -17.46 5.33 8.05
C ARG A 362 -16.53 5.74 9.17
N MET A 363 -15.27 5.39 9.04
CA MET A 363 -14.21 5.89 9.91
C MET A 363 -13.83 7.28 9.42
N ILE A 364 -13.86 8.26 10.32
CA ILE A 364 -13.54 9.65 10.04
C ILE A 364 -12.34 10.08 10.88
N ILE A 365 -11.32 10.60 10.22
CA ILE A 365 -10.19 11.27 10.84
C ILE A 365 -10.16 12.71 10.34
N GLN A 366 -10.23 13.67 11.25
CA GLN A 366 -10.13 15.08 10.90
C GLN A 366 -8.79 15.66 11.33
N LEU A 367 -8.20 16.40 10.40
CA LEU A 367 -6.89 17.00 10.52
C LEU A 367 -7.00 18.52 10.45
N VAL A 368 -6.13 19.24 11.15
CA VAL A 368 -5.99 20.70 11.03
C VAL A 368 -4.60 21.07 10.52
N ARG A 369 -4.54 21.98 9.55
CA ARG A 369 -3.30 22.54 9.00
C ARG A 369 -2.57 23.32 10.09
N SER A 370 -1.30 23.00 10.29
CA SER A 370 -0.42 23.70 11.23
C SER A 370 0.61 24.52 10.46
N ARG A 371 1.90 24.23 10.65
CA ARG A 371 3.02 24.94 10.03
C ARG A 371 3.29 24.45 8.61
N GLU A 372 3.80 25.37 7.80
CA GLU A 372 4.51 25.04 6.57
C GLU A 372 5.94 24.61 6.89
N VAL A 373 6.43 23.62 6.16
CA VAL A 373 7.81 23.15 6.19
C VAL A 373 8.45 23.51 4.85
N PHE A 374 9.58 24.19 4.89
CA PHE A 374 10.26 24.67 3.70
C PHE A 374 11.33 23.67 3.23
N ASP A 375 10.89 22.46 2.91
CA ASP A 375 11.71 21.33 2.42
C ASP A 375 11.36 20.89 0.99
N VAL A 376 10.41 21.57 0.34
CA VAL A 376 10.14 21.39 -1.09
C VAL A 376 11.17 22.17 -1.90
N PRO A 377 11.92 21.51 -2.80
CA PRO A 377 12.87 22.20 -3.66
C PRO A 377 12.16 23.04 -4.71
N VAL A 378 12.75 24.18 -5.02
CA VAL A 378 12.38 24.99 -6.19
C VAL A 378 13.46 24.90 -7.25
N ASP A 379 13.05 24.79 -8.51
CA ASP A 379 13.96 24.92 -9.64
C ASP A 379 14.53 26.35 -9.66
N GLN A 380 15.86 26.48 -9.60
CA GLN A 380 16.57 27.77 -9.60
C GLN A 380 16.82 28.33 -11.01
#